data_AF-A0A058ZBC8-F1
#
_entry.id   AF-A0A058ZBC8-F1
#
_cell.length_a   1.000
_cell.length_b   1.000
_cell.length_c   1.000
_cell.angle_alpha   90.00
_cell.angle_beta   90.00
_cell.angle_gamma   90.00
#
_symmetry.space_group_name_H-M   'P 1'
#
loop_
_entity.id
_entity.type
_entity.pdbx_description
1 polymer ?
#
loop_
_entity_poly.entity_id
_entity_poly.type
_entity_poly.pdbx_seq_one_letter_code
_entity_poly.pdbx_strand_id
1 'polypeptide(L)'
;MLTALFLTIDVSFSDFDTSLDTCIYGAMYVVILEIIIFVPLIAGCVFLVWSSRDVYRIKQELLINTSTSFVLAVLWGTAAVSGAAGWFRADIIAIFLTAFNNLLIVIFPVVLSYLPFYKRLTRNRMHLNPDIEGHLESGRSKTGLFDFETFRHFPGPAMHFEHFCIESWCAEIHLFHTRSLRFLDNYKRMTPMQRYDEVLDMRDQFIMTNSPFEINIPGHVRQKLLQTFKEVADLDENGKPRDIPRDIFLPAHRETGEQLDRLLNIWRDTPIGQRETRDLPLM
;
A
#
# COMPACT_ATOMS: atom_id res chain seq x y z
N MET A 1 11.61 -20.52 -10.47
CA MET A 1 12.57 -21.22 -9.59
C MET A 1 12.22 -22.69 -9.41
N LEU A 2 10.97 -23.04 -9.04
CA LEU A 2 10.55 -24.45 -8.94
C LEU A 2 10.62 -25.23 -10.27
N THR A 3 10.30 -24.63 -11.41
CA THR A 3 10.31 -25.32 -12.71
C THR A 3 11.71 -25.51 -13.32
N ALA A 4 12.63 -24.56 -13.12
CA ALA A 4 14.04 -24.78 -13.46
C ALA A 4 14.69 -25.89 -12.60
N LEU A 5 14.15 -26.12 -11.41
CA LEU A 5 14.52 -27.25 -10.54
C LEU A 5 13.86 -28.57 -10.97
N PHE A 6 12.71 -28.54 -11.65
CA PHE A 6 12.06 -29.75 -12.18
C PHE A 6 12.68 -30.23 -13.50
N LEU A 7 13.22 -29.33 -14.33
CA LEU A 7 13.91 -29.68 -15.57
C LEU A 7 15.34 -30.23 -15.38
N THR A 8 15.87 -30.17 -14.15
CA THR A 8 17.20 -30.70 -13.81
C THR A 8 17.15 -32.08 -13.16
N ILE A 9 15.97 -32.71 -13.08
CA ILE A 9 15.81 -34.05 -12.50
C ILE A 9 15.77 -35.10 -13.61
N ASP A 10 16.83 -35.92 -13.62
CA ASP A 10 16.98 -37.23 -14.28
C ASP A 10 17.17 -37.30 -15.81
N VAL A 11 18.28 -36.74 -16.29
CA VAL A 11 18.97 -37.36 -17.44
C VAL A 11 20.42 -37.64 -17.03
N SER A 12 20.76 -38.91 -16.86
CA SER A 12 22.11 -39.32 -16.50
C SER A 12 23.09 -38.91 -17.62
N PHE A 13 24.14 -38.19 -17.28
CA PHE A 13 25.14 -37.68 -18.23
C PHE A 13 26.01 -38.78 -18.87
N SER A 14 25.80 -40.07 -18.53
CA SER A 14 26.63 -41.18 -19.00
C SER A 14 26.26 -41.76 -20.37
N ASP A 15 25.15 -41.35 -21.00
CA ASP A 15 24.69 -41.88 -22.30
C ASP A 15 24.98 -40.95 -23.50
N PHE A 16 25.82 -39.93 -23.32
CA PHE A 16 26.00 -38.84 -24.29
C PHE A 16 26.86 -39.13 -25.54
N ASP A 17 27.24 -40.39 -25.82
CA ASP A 17 28.22 -40.67 -26.88
C ASP A 17 27.64 -41.17 -28.22
N THR A 18 26.35 -41.55 -28.32
CA THR A 18 25.82 -42.07 -29.62
C THR A 18 24.37 -41.72 -30.00
N SER A 19 23.61 -40.97 -29.20
CA SER A 19 22.18 -40.69 -29.46
C SER A 19 21.81 -39.19 -29.43
N LEU A 20 22.76 -38.34 -29.84
CA LEU A 20 22.67 -36.87 -29.78
C LEU A 20 21.38 -36.29 -30.40
N ASP A 21 20.86 -36.89 -31.47
CA ASP A 21 19.67 -36.38 -32.15
C ASP A 21 18.38 -36.57 -31.32
N THR A 22 18.21 -37.72 -30.67
CA THR A 22 16.97 -38.02 -29.92
C THR A 22 16.77 -37.15 -28.68
N CYS A 23 17.84 -36.77 -27.98
CA CYS A 23 17.74 -35.89 -26.81
C CYS A 23 17.40 -34.44 -27.19
N ILE A 24 17.93 -33.94 -28.31
CA ILE A 24 17.66 -32.59 -28.81
C ILE A 24 16.20 -32.46 -29.24
N TYR A 25 15.67 -33.48 -29.94
CA TYR A 25 14.27 -33.48 -30.38
C TYR A 25 13.28 -33.51 -29.20
N GLY A 26 13.52 -34.32 -28.17
CA GLY A 26 12.67 -34.37 -26.97
C GLY A 26 12.64 -33.05 -26.20
N ALA A 27 13.80 -32.43 -26.01
CA ALA A 27 13.91 -31.14 -25.34
C ALA A 27 13.19 -30.01 -26.12
N MET A 28 13.22 -30.05 -27.46
CA MET A 28 12.54 -29.06 -28.30
C MET A 28 11.02 -29.04 -28.05
N TYR A 29 10.37 -30.20 -27.96
CA TYR A 29 8.92 -30.27 -27.70
C TYR A 29 8.56 -29.77 -26.31
N VAL A 30 9.38 -30.07 -25.30
CA VAL A 30 9.19 -29.56 -23.93
C VAL A 30 9.31 -28.04 -23.90
N VAL A 31 10.34 -27.48 -24.53
CA VAL A 31 10.53 -26.02 -24.62
C VAL A 31 9.37 -25.35 -25.35
N ILE A 32 8.89 -25.93 -26.46
CA ILE A 32 7.73 -25.40 -27.19
C ILE A 32 6.48 -25.42 -26.30
N LEU A 33 6.23 -26.51 -25.57
CA LEU A 33 5.09 -26.63 -24.66
C LEU A 33 5.19 -25.60 -23.52
N GLU A 34 6.38 -25.42 -22.95
CA GLU A 34 6.63 -24.39 -21.95
C GLU A 34 6.33 -22.99 -22.48
N ILE A 35 6.76 -22.65 -23.69
CA ILE A 35 6.45 -21.34 -24.31
C ILE A 35 4.94 -21.16 -24.46
N ILE A 36 4.22 -22.17 -24.95
CA ILE A 36 2.77 -22.13 -25.16
C ILE A 36 2.01 -21.90 -23.84
N ILE A 37 2.50 -22.44 -22.72
CA ILE A 37 1.83 -22.32 -21.42
C ILE A 37 2.28 -21.06 -20.66
N PHE A 38 3.58 -20.81 -20.58
CA PHE A 38 4.14 -19.73 -19.76
C PHE A 38 3.91 -18.35 -20.37
N VAL A 39 3.97 -18.20 -21.69
CA VAL A 39 3.79 -16.88 -22.31
C VAL A 39 2.38 -16.32 -22.06
N PRO A 40 1.27 -17.06 -22.26
CA PRO A 40 -0.07 -16.59 -21.91
C PRO A 40 -0.24 -16.31 -20.41
N LEU A 41 0.34 -17.15 -19.55
CA LEU A 41 0.24 -16.98 -18.10
C LEU A 41 0.93 -15.70 -17.65
N ILE A 42 2.16 -15.45 -18.12
CA ILE A 42 2.89 -14.21 -17.85
C ILE A 42 2.15 -13.00 -18.42
N ALA A 43 1.65 -13.09 -19.66
CA ALA A 43 0.87 -12.02 -20.27
C ALA A 43 -0.40 -11.70 -19.46
N GLY A 44 -1.09 -12.73 -18.93
CA GLY A 44 -2.22 -12.58 -18.03
C GLY A 44 -1.86 -11.88 -16.73
N CYS A 45 -0.78 -12.29 -16.06
CA CYS A 45 -0.28 -11.62 -14.86
C CYS A 45 0.11 -10.16 -15.13
N VAL A 46 0.79 -9.88 -16.23
CA VAL A 46 1.15 -8.52 -16.65
C VAL A 46 -0.10 -7.68 -16.88
N PHE A 47 -1.11 -8.23 -17.55
CA PHE A 47 -2.38 -7.56 -17.78
C PHE A 47 -3.11 -7.22 -16.47
N LEU A 48 -3.18 -8.15 -15.52
CA LEU A 48 -3.79 -7.92 -14.20
C LEU A 48 -3.07 -6.79 -13.45
N VAL A 49 -1.74 -6.82 -13.43
CA VAL A 49 -0.94 -5.74 -12.81
C VAL A 49 -1.16 -4.41 -13.54
N TRP A 50 -1.24 -4.41 -14.86
CA TRP A 50 -1.49 -3.19 -15.64
C TRP A 50 -2.90 -2.63 -15.42
N SER A 51 -3.89 -3.47 -15.10
CA SER A 51 -5.24 -3.04 -14.78
C SER A 51 -5.34 -2.40 -13.38
N SER A 52 -4.53 -2.83 -12.42
CA SER A 52 -4.52 -2.27 -11.06
C SER A 52 -4.06 -0.80 -10.99
N ARG A 53 -4.51 -0.05 -9.98
CA ARG A 53 -4.06 1.34 -9.76
C ARG A 53 -2.61 1.32 -9.25
N ASP A 54 -1.71 2.02 -9.93
CA ASP A 54 -0.26 1.91 -9.70
C ASP A 54 0.23 2.81 -8.56
N VAL A 55 -0.12 2.45 -7.31
CA VAL A 55 0.24 3.23 -6.11
C VAL A 55 1.75 3.14 -5.83
N TYR A 56 2.35 1.98 -6.07
CA TYR A 56 3.74 1.68 -5.70
C TYR A 56 4.72 1.61 -6.89
N ARG A 57 4.32 2.07 -8.08
CA ARG A 57 5.12 1.99 -9.32
C ARG A 57 5.46 0.56 -9.75
N ILE A 58 4.62 -0.40 -9.37
CA ILE A 58 4.74 -1.80 -9.75
C ILE A 58 4.70 -1.94 -11.27
N LYS A 59 3.97 -1.08 -11.99
CA LYS A 59 3.96 -1.11 -13.46
C LYS A 59 5.30 -0.68 -14.05
N GLN A 60 5.98 0.30 -13.45
CA GLN A 60 7.31 0.71 -13.90
C GLN A 60 8.35 -0.36 -13.61
N GLU A 61 8.27 -1.00 -12.44
CA GLU A 61 9.10 -2.16 -12.09
C GLU A 61 8.94 -3.29 -13.11
N LEU A 62 7.70 -3.68 -13.35
CA LEU A 62 7.36 -4.75 -14.29
C LEU A 62 7.83 -4.40 -15.70
N LEU A 63 7.69 -3.15 -16.15
CA LEU A 63 8.15 -2.69 -17.45
C LEU A 63 9.67 -2.79 -17.60
N ILE A 64 10.43 -2.32 -16.61
CA ILE A 64 11.91 -2.37 -16.64
C ILE A 64 12.39 -3.82 -16.61
N ASN A 65 11.81 -4.64 -15.74
CA ASN A 65 12.19 -6.05 -15.63
C ASN A 65 11.86 -6.83 -16.92
N THR A 66 10.66 -6.62 -17.47
CA THR A 66 10.23 -7.29 -18.71
C THR A 66 11.06 -6.83 -19.91
N SER A 67 11.33 -5.54 -20.05
CA SER A 67 12.16 -5.01 -21.16
C SER A 67 13.61 -5.50 -21.08
N THR A 68 14.20 -5.52 -19.89
CA THR A 68 15.57 -6.01 -19.73
C THR A 68 15.67 -7.52 -19.96
N SER A 69 14.72 -8.29 -19.43
CA SER A 69 14.60 -9.73 -19.69
C SER A 69 14.41 -10.03 -21.18
N PHE A 70 13.61 -9.23 -21.87
CA PHE A 70 13.38 -9.38 -23.31
C PHE A 70 14.66 -9.16 -24.13
N VAL A 71 15.41 -8.09 -23.86
CA VAL A 71 16.69 -7.81 -24.55
C VAL A 71 17.68 -8.96 -24.34
N LEU A 72 17.81 -9.45 -23.11
CA LEU A 72 18.70 -10.57 -22.79
C LEU A 72 18.25 -11.88 -23.47
N ALA A 73 16.94 -12.12 -23.56
CA ALA A 73 16.40 -13.29 -24.26
C ALA A 73 16.69 -13.24 -25.77
N VAL A 74 16.60 -12.06 -26.40
CA VAL A 74 16.99 -11.88 -27.81
C VAL A 74 18.48 -12.18 -28.00
N LEU A 75 19.35 -11.66 -27.12
CA LEU A 75 20.79 -11.95 -27.17
C LEU A 75 21.08 -13.44 -27.05
N TRP A 76 20.42 -14.12 -26.11
CA TRP A 76 20.52 -15.57 -25.96
C TRP A 76 20.09 -16.32 -27.23
N GLY A 77 18.94 -15.96 -27.81
CA GLY A 77 18.44 -16.58 -29.04
C GLY A 77 19.40 -16.39 -30.22
N THR A 78 19.95 -15.18 -30.40
CA THR A 78 20.94 -14.91 -31.45
C THR A 78 22.23 -15.70 -31.26
N ALA A 79 22.70 -15.85 -30.02
CA ALA A 79 23.89 -16.64 -29.69
C ALA A 79 23.67 -18.14 -29.95
N ALA A 80 22.48 -18.65 -29.60
CA ALA A 80 22.11 -20.04 -29.83
C ALA A 80 22.06 -20.38 -31.33
N VAL A 81 21.51 -19.49 -32.16
CA VAL A 81 21.41 -19.69 -33.61
C VAL A 81 22.74 -19.50 -34.33
N SER A 82 23.57 -18.56 -33.89
CA SER A 82 24.85 -18.24 -34.56
C SER A 82 25.98 -19.24 -34.26
N GLY A 83 25.77 -20.19 -33.33
CA GLY A 83 26.82 -21.12 -32.92
C GLY A 83 28.01 -20.42 -32.28
N ALA A 84 27.77 -19.28 -31.61
CA ALA A 84 28.82 -18.40 -31.11
C ALA A 84 29.77 -19.13 -30.13
N ALA A 85 31.08 -19.00 -30.37
CA ALA A 85 32.12 -19.60 -29.54
C ALA A 85 32.67 -18.60 -28.50
N GLY A 86 33.27 -19.13 -27.42
CA GLY A 86 33.90 -18.33 -26.37
C GLY A 86 32.91 -17.80 -25.33
N TRP A 87 32.95 -16.51 -25.02
CA TRP A 87 32.14 -15.88 -23.97
C TRP A 87 30.67 -15.68 -24.37
N PHE A 88 30.35 -15.81 -25.66
CA PHE A 88 28.99 -15.68 -26.21
C PHE A 88 28.25 -17.02 -26.33
N ARG A 89 28.66 -18.03 -25.57
CA ARG A 89 27.95 -19.30 -25.54
C ARG A 89 26.56 -19.14 -24.91
N ALA A 90 25.56 -19.80 -25.50
CA ALA A 90 24.17 -19.71 -25.04
C ALA A 90 23.97 -20.13 -23.57
N ASP A 91 24.72 -21.12 -23.10
CA ASP A 91 24.73 -21.57 -21.70
C ASP A 91 25.24 -20.49 -20.73
N ILE A 92 26.31 -19.78 -21.10
CA ILE A 92 26.86 -18.68 -20.29
C ILE A 92 25.85 -17.52 -20.23
N ILE A 93 25.25 -17.18 -21.37
CA ILE A 93 24.24 -16.12 -21.45
C ILE A 93 22.99 -16.48 -20.64
N ALA A 94 22.56 -17.74 -20.65
CA ALA A 94 21.41 -18.20 -19.85
C ALA A 94 21.66 -18.10 -18.35
N ILE A 95 22.86 -18.49 -17.89
CA ILE A 95 23.27 -18.35 -16.48
C ILE A 95 23.29 -16.88 -16.09
N PHE A 96 23.89 -16.02 -16.93
CA PHE A 96 23.93 -14.58 -16.70
C PHE A 96 22.53 -13.97 -16.62
N LEU A 97 21.64 -14.33 -17.55
CA LEU A 97 20.26 -13.86 -17.60
C LEU A 97 19.50 -14.26 -16.32
N THR A 98 19.66 -15.50 -15.88
CA THR A 98 19.02 -16.01 -14.66
C THR A 98 19.54 -15.30 -13.41
N ALA A 99 20.87 -15.16 -13.28
CA ALA A 99 21.49 -14.47 -12.16
C ALA A 99 21.12 -12.99 -12.12
N PHE A 100 21.14 -12.31 -13.26
CA PHE A 100 20.81 -10.90 -13.39
C PHE A 100 19.33 -10.62 -13.09
N ASN A 101 18.41 -11.46 -13.57
CA ASN A 101 16.98 -11.32 -13.26
C ASN A 101 16.70 -11.56 -11.77
N ASN A 102 17.32 -12.57 -11.15
CA ASN A 102 17.20 -12.78 -9.71
C ASN A 102 17.77 -11.59 -8.92
N LEU A 103 18.90 -11.04 -9.37
CA LEU A 103 19.49 -9.85 -8.76
C LEU A 103 18.56 -8.64 -8.88
N LEU A 104 17.97 -8.41 -10.05
CA LEU A 104 16.98 -7.34 -10.27
C LEU A 104 15.78 -7.52 -9.34
N ILE A 105 15.18 -8.71 -9.26
CA ILE A 105 14.01 -8.95 -8.41
C ILE A 105 14.32 -8.67 -6.93
N VAL A 106 15.54 -8.96 -6.46
CA VAL A 106 15.93 -8.74 -5.05
C VAL A 106 16.37 -7.29 -4.79
N ILE A 107 17.18 -6.70 -5.67
CA ILE A 107 17.77 -5.38 -5.46
C ILE A 107 16.79 -4.27 -5.81
N PHE A 108 15.91 -4.48 -6.78
CA PHE A 108 15.05 -3.41 -7.30
C PHE A 108 14.05 -2.87 -6.26
N PRO A 109 13.37 -3.69 -5.44
CA PRO A 109 12.56 -3.18 -4.33
C PRO A 109 13.39 -2.36 -3.32
N VAL A 110 14.58 -2.83 -2.99
CA VAL A 110 15.51 -2.14 -2.06
C VAL A 110 15.96 -0.80 -2.66
N VAL A 111 16.33 -0.78 -3.94
CA VAL A 111 16.71 0.44 -4.66
C VAL A 111 15.56 1.44 -4.67
N LEU A 112 14.33 1.01 -4.96
CA LEU A 112 13.16 1.90 -4.93
C LEU A 112 12.87 2.43 -3.52
N SER A 113 13.01 1.60 -2.48
CA SER A 113 12.74 2.00 -1.10
C SER A 113 13.79 2.94 -0.50
N TYR A 114 15.06 2.78 -0.86
CA TYR A 114 16.17 3.45 -0.16
C TYR A 114 16.89 4.52 -0.98
N LEU A 115 16.84 4.54 -2.32
CA LEU A 115 17.56 5.57 -3.07
C LEU A 115 16.87 6.94 -2.96
N PRO A 116 17.62 8.01 -2.62
CA PRO A 116 17.08 9.37 -2.48
C PRO A 116 16.38 9.88 -3.75
N PHE A 117 16.85 9.48 -4.93
CA PHE A 117 16.26 9.85 -6.21
C PHE A 117 14.84 9.29 -6.36
N TYR A 118 14.66 8.00 -6.07
CA TYR A 118 13.35 7.35 -6.12
C TYR A 118 12.45 7.80 -4.99
N LYS A 119 12.98 7.97 -3.78
CA LYS A 119 12.27 8.58 -2.64
C LYS A 119 11.79 9.99 -2.97
N ARG A 120 12.59 10.80 -3.67
CA ARG A 120 12.17 12.12 -4.17
C ARG A 120 11.13 11.99 -5.27
N LEU A 121 11.24 11.03 -6.17
CA LEU A 121 10.24 10.80 -7.23
C LEU A 121 8.89 10.31 -6.69
N THR A 122 8.87 9.42 -5.69
CA THR A 122 7.65 8.96 -5.01
C THR A 122 7.08 10.05 -4.12
N ARG A 123 7.91 10.73 -3.32
CA ARG A 123 7.51 11.89 -2.51
C ARG A 123 6.96 13.02 -3.38
N ASN A 124 7.67 13.35 -4.46
CA ASN A 124 7.21 14.37 -5.40
C ASN A 124 5.93 13.96 -6.11
N ARG A 125 5.57 12.67 -6.27
CA ARG A 125 4.25 12.27 -6.83
C ARG A 125 3.13 12.22 -5.79
N MET A 126 3.43 11.98 -4.53
CA MET A 126 2.48 12.29 -3.45
C MET A 126 2.18 13.80 -3.39
N HIS A 127 3.17 14.64 -3.71
CA HIS A 127 3.00 16.11 -3.82
C HIS A 127 2.66 16.62 -5.24
N LEU A 128 2.84 15.82 -6.31
CA LEU A 128 2.49 16.15 -7.71
C LEU A 128 1.02 15.81 -8.00
N ASN A 129 0.18 16.02 -7.00
CA ASN A 129 -1.06 16.72 -7.24
C ASN A 129 -0.89 18.16 -6.73
N PRO A 130 -0.05 19.00 -7.38
CA PRO A 130 0.16 20.37 -6.93
C PRO A 130 -1.08 21.23 -7.21
N ASP A 131 -2.03 20.72 -8.02
CA ASP A 131 -3.36 21.30 -8.14
C ASP A 131 -4.18 21.07 -6.85
N ILE A 132 -3.92 20.00 -6.09
CA ILE A 132 -4.56 19.79 -4.78
C ILE A 132 -3.84 20.57 -3.68
N GLU A 133 -2.50 20.56 -3.62
CA GLU A 133 -1.76 21.33 -2.59
C GLU A 133 -1.81 22.85 -2.84
N GLY A 134 -1.78 23.28 -4.11
CA GLY A 134 -1.98 24.68 -4.50
C GLY A 134 -3.40 25.17 -4.19
N HIS A 135 -4.43 24.32 -4.30
CA HIS A 135 -5.79 24.62 -3.84
C HIS A 135 -6.01 24.40 -2.34
N LEU A 136 -5.17 23.65 -1.62
CA LEU A 136 -5.27 23.50 -0.15
C LEU A 136 -4.57 24.65 0.59
N GLU A 137 -3.44 25.16 0.09
CA GLU A 137 -2.74 26.28 0.73
C GLU A 137 -3.28 27.65 0.29
N SER A 138 -3.73 27.81 -0.96
CA SER A 138 -4.45 29.03 -1.40
C SER A 138 -5.97 28.96 -1.13
N GLY A 139 -6.48 27.77 -0.83
CA GLY A 139 -7.87 27.51 -0.48
C GLY A 139 -8.03 27.04 0.96
N ARG A 140 -7.70 27.93 1.91
CA ARG A 140 -8.68 28.30 2.94
C ARG A 140 -9.92 28.93 2.26
N SER A 141 -10.47 28.24 1.27
CA SER A 141 -11.74 28.47 0.62
C SER A 141 -12.73 27.88 1.61
N LYS A 142 -13.52 28.64 2.38
CA LYS A 142 -14.75 29.28 1.91
C LYS A 142 -15.64 28.44 0.97
N THR A 143 -15.33 27.18 0.70
CA THR A 143 -16.28 26.19 0.21
C THR A 143 -16.76 25.41 1.42
N GLY A 144 -17.65 26.02 2.21
CA GLY A 144 -18.40 25.36 3.28
C GLY A 144 -19.40 24.32 2.75
N LEU A 145 -19.09 23.67 1.64
CA LEU A 145 -20.04 22.88 0.86
C LEU A 145 -20.07 21.41 1.28
N PHE A 146 -18.99 20.85 1.84
CA PHE A 146 -18.90 19.43 2.24
C PHE A 146 -17.75 19.20 3.23
N ASP A 147 -17.94 19.52 4.51
CA ASP A 147 -17.07 19.02 5.57
C ASP A 147 -17.53 17.62 6.03
N PHE A 148 -16.62 16.83 6.58
CA PHE A 148 -16.93 15.48 7.07
C PHE A 148 -18.02 15.51 8.16
N GLU A 149 -18.04 16.56 8.97
CA GLU A 149 -19.03 16.77 10.03
C GLU A 149 -20.46 16.91 9.51
N THR A 150 -20.69 17.61 8.39
CA THR A 150 -21.99 17.65 7.74
C THR A 150 -22.25 16.34 6.99
N PHE A 151 -21.23 15.80 6.32
CA PHE A 151 -21.33 14.61 5.48
C PHE A 151 -21.82 13.36 6.24
N ARG A 152 -21.34 13.14 7.46
CA ARG A 152 -21.71 11.97 8.28
C ARG A 152 -23.21 11.89 8.61
N HIS A 153 -23.97 12.98 8.41
CA HIS A 153 -25.42 12.99 8.61
C HIS A 153 -26.20 12.37 7.44
N PHE A 154 -25.55 12.03 6.33
CA PHE A 154 -26.15 11.32 5.19
C PHE A 154 -25.83 9.82 5.29
N PRO A 155 -26.73 8.97 5.83
CA PRO A 155 -26.38 7.59 6.22
C PRO A 155 -25.94 6.70 5.05
N GLY A 156 -26.54 6.88 3.86
CA GLY A 156 -26.15 6.12 2.66
C GLY A 156 -24.72 6.46 2.20
N PRO A 157 -24.44 7.72 1.82
CA PRO A 157 -23.10 8.16 1.44
C PRO A 157 -22.05 7.90 2.53
N ALA A 158 -22.38 8.12 3.80
CA ALA A 158 -21.47 7.88 4.91
C ALA A 158 -21.04 6.41 5.01
N MET A 159 -21.96 5.47 4.81
CA MET A 159 -21.65 4.04 4.79
C MET A 159 -20.73 3.65 3.63
N HIS A 160 -20.96 4.21 2.44
CA HIS A 160 -20.06 3.98 1.29
C HIS A 160 -18.67 4.60 1.49
N PHE A 161 -18.60 5.74 2.15
CA PHE A 161 -17.33 6.35 2.52
C PHE A 161 -16.59 5.53 3.59
N GLU A 162 -17.28 4.98 4.58
CA GLU A 162 -16.68 4.07 5.55
C GLU A 162 -16.09 2.83 4.88
N HIS A 163 -16.82 2.24 3.92
CA HIS A 163 -16.30 1.13 3.10
C HIS A 163 -15.03 1.53 2.34
N PHE A 164 -15.02 2.73 1.75
CA PHE A 164 -13.84 3.27 1.10
C PHE A 164 -12.65 3.41 2.06
N CYS A 165 -12.86 3.85 3.30
CA CYS A 165 -11.80 3.92 4.31
C CYS A 165 -11.25 2.54 4.67
N ILE A 166 -12.10 1.51 4.73
CA ILE A 166 -11.67 0.12 4.94
C ILE A 166 -10.84 -0.37 3.75
N GLU A 167 -11.32 -0.19 2.52
CA GLU A 167 -10.61 -0.60 1.31
C GLU A 167 -9.30 0.15 1.08
N SER A 168 -9.22 1.39 1.59
CA SER A 168 -8.05 2.25 1.51
C SER A 168 -7.11 2.14 2.71
N TRP A 169 -7.39 1.20 3.64
CA TRP A 169 -6.56 0.93 4.81
C TRP A 169 -6.35 2.17 5.70
N CYS A 170 -7.42 2.94 5.90
CA CYS A 170 -7.44 4.15 6.73
C CYS A 170 -8.69 4.24 7.65
N ALA A 171 -9.32 3.09 7.93
CA ALA A 171 -10.51 3.00 8.77
C ALA A 171 -10.28 3.48 10.21
N GLU A 172 -9.06 3.36 10.73
CA GLU A 172 -8.66 3.79 12.06
C GLU A 172 -8.91 5.29 12.30
N ILE A 173 -8.73 6.13 11.26
CA ILE A 173 -8.96 7.58 11.34
C ILE A 173 -10.44 7.85 11.58
N HIS A 174 -11.32 7.20 10.80
CA HIS A 174 -12.78 7.32 10.92
C HIS A 174 -13.29 6.81 12.27
N LEU A 175 -12.78 5.65 12.71
CA LEU A 175 -13.15 5.03 13.99
C LEU A 175 -12.77 5.92 15.17
N PHE A 176 -11.52 6.42 15.20
CA PHE A 176 -11.07 7.33 16.26
C PHE A 176 -11.90 8.60 16.29
N HIS A 177 -12.13 9.23 15.13
CA HIS A 177 -12.90 10.46 15.02
C HIS A 177 -14.31 10.30 15.58
N THR A 178 -15.03 9.26 15.15
CA THR A 178 -16.38 8.95 15.63
C THR A 178 -16.41 8.67 17.14
N ARG A 179 -15.43 7.91 17.64
CA ARG A 179 -15.34 7.56 19.06
C ARG A 179 -15.03 8.77 19.94
N SER A 180 -14.15 9.66 19.48
CA SER A 180 -13.83 10.91 20.17
C SER A 180 -15.04 11.85 20.29
N LEU A 181 -15.89 11.94 19.26
CA LEU A 181 -17.15 12.69 19.31
C LEU A 181 -18.13 12.07 20.29
N ARG A 182 -18.27 10.74 20.28
CA ARG A 182 -19.11 10.01 21.23
C ARG A 182 -18.68 10.27 22.67
N PHE A 183 -17.38 10.30 22.94
CA PHE A 183 -16.83 10.66 24.25
C PHE A 183 -17.23 12.10 24.64
N LEU A 184 -17.04 13.07 23.74
CA LEU A 184 -17.39 14.47 23.98
C LEU A 184 -18.88 14.68 24.26
N ASP A 185 -19.76 14.00 23.51
CA ASP A 185 -21.21 14.12 23.62
C ASP A 185 -21.75 13.46 24.89
N ASN A 186 -21.18 12.31 25.26
CA ASN A 186 -21.62 11.57 26.45
C ASN A 186 -20.86 11.95 27.72
N TYR A 187 -19.85 12.81 27.65
CA TYR A 187 -18.97 13.16 28.77
C TYR A 187 -19.73 13.43 30.08
N LYS A 188 -20.77 14.29 30.03
CA LYS A 188 -21.57 14.66 31.22
C LYS A 188 -22.43 13.51 31.77
N ARG A 189 -22.76 12.53 30.94
CA ARG A 189 -23.56 11.35 31.29
C ARG A 189 -22.70 10.20 31.83
N MET A 190 -21.41 10.20 31.54
CA MET A 190 -20.47 9.20 32.02
C MET A 190 -20.03 9.49 33.46
N THR A 191 -19.97 8.44 34.28
CA THR A 191 -19.32 8.48 35.60
C THR A 191 -17.81 8.69 35.45
N PRO A 192 -17.10 9.19 36.48
CA PRO A 192 -15.65 9.35 36.42
C PRO A 192 -14.90 8.06 36.03
N MET A 193 -15.33 6.91 36.55
CA MET A 193 -14.74 5.62 36.22
C MET A 193 -14.96 5.25 34.75
N GLN A 194 -16.17 5.45 34.21
CA GLN A 194 -16.42 5.19 32.79
C GLN A 194 -15.59 6.10 31.87
N ARG A 195 -15.35 7.35 32.26
CA ARG A 195 -14.47 8.25 31.49
C ARG A 195 -13.03 7.74 31.52
N TYR A 196 -12.58 7.26 32.66
CA TYR A 196 -11.26 6.68 32.84
C TYR A 196 -11.07 5.45 31.95
N ASP A 197 -11.99 4.49 32.03
CA ASP A 197 -11.94 3.26 31.23
C ASP A 197 -11.97 3.57 29.73
N GLU A 198 -12.85 4.48 29.28
CA GLU A 198 -12.94 4.88 27.88
C GLU A 198 -11.66 5.58 27.40
N VAL A 199 -11.03 6.41 28.24
CA VAL A 199 -9.77 7.08 27.89
C VAL A 199 -8.62 6.08 27.77
N LEU A 200 -8.51 5.13 28.69
CA LEU A 200 -7.49 4.09 28.63
C LEU A 200 -7.67 3.21 27.40
N ASP A 201 -8.90 2.80 27.10
CA ASP A 201 -9.19 1.98 25.93
C ASP A 201 -8.88 2.74 24.63
N MET A 202 -9.29 4.01 24.51
CA MET A 202 -8.94 4.84 23.35
C MET A 202 -7.43 5.06 23.21
N ARG A 203 -6.71 5.23 24.33
CA ARG A 203 -5.23 5.33 24.32
C ARG A 203 -4.62 4.06 23.74
N ASP A 204 -5.02 2.90 24.25
CA ASP A 204 -4.41 1.61 23.91
C ASP A 204 -4.78 1.14 22.50
N GLN A 205 -5.96 1.50 22.01
CA GLN A 205 -6.41 1.14 20.67
C GLN A 205 -5.88 2.07 19.56
N PHE A 206 -5.71 3.37 19.82
CA PHE A 206 -5.45 4.35 18.76
C PHE A 206 -4.17 5.19 18.95
N ILE A 207 -3.75 5.48 20.18
CA ILE A 207 -2.71 6.50 20.44
C ILE A 207 -1.34 5.89 20.74
N MET A 208 -1.29 4.70 21.31
CA MET A 208 -0.01 4.05 21.61
C MET A 208 0.70 3.60 20.32
N THR A 209 2.03 3.60 20.36
CA THR A 209 2.82 3.07 19.25
C THR A 209 2.65 1.56 19.21
N ASN A 210 2.45 1.01 18.01
CA ASN A 210 2.07 -0.39 17.77
C ASN A 210 0.66 -0.75 18.24
N SER A 211 -0.21 0.24 18.47
CA SER A 211 -1.63 -0.01 18.65
C SER A 211 -2.23 -0.66 17.40
N PRO A 212 -3.26 -1.53 17.55
CA PRO A 212 -3.89 -2.19 16.39
C PRO A 212 -4.51 -1.20 15.40
N PHE A 213 -4.95 -0.04 15.88
CA PHE A 213 -5.54 1.04 15.08
C PHE A 213 -4.75 2.35 15.30
N GLU A 214 -3.42 2.27 15.34
CA GLU A 214 -2.58 3.45 15.54
C GLU A 214 -2.86 4.54 14.50
N ILE A 215 -3.43 5.68 14.94
CA ILE A 215 -3.73 6.79 14.05
C ILE A 215 -2.48 7.60 13.72
N ASN A 216 -2.39 8.10 12.49
CA ASN A 216 -1.28 8.95 12.05
C ASN A 216 -1.51 10.41 12.45
N ILE A 217 -1.06 10.80 13.64
CA ILE A 217 -1.10 12.18 14.14
C ILE A 217 0.31 12.75 14.35
N PRO A 218 0.49 14.08 14.31
CA PRO A 218 1.79 14.72 14.54
C PRO A 218 2.40 14.30 15.89
N GLY A 219 3.71 14.08 15.92
CA GLY A 219 4.41 13.58 17.10
C GLY A 219 4.22 14.45 18.35
N HIS A 220 4.15 15.77 18.20
CA HIS A 220 3.91 16.69 19.32
C HIS A 220 2.49 16.57 19.90
N VAL A 221 1.48 16.28 19.06
CA VAL A 221 0.10 16.00 19.50
C VAL A 221 0.06 14.69 20.28
N ARG A 222 0.71 13.64 19.75
CA ARG A 222 0.81 12.34 20.43
C ARG A 222 1.50 12.46 21.78
N GLN A 223 2.64 13.15 21.84
CA GLN A 223 3.38 13.35 23.09
C GLN A 223 2.55 14.08 24.15
N LYS A 224 1.82 15.13 23.74
CA LYS A 224 0.92 15.85 24.63
C LYS A 224 -0.18 14.95 25.18
N LEU A 225 -0.84 14.16 24.34
CA LEU A 225 -1.85 13.19 24.78
C LEU A 225 -1.28 12.16 25.76
N LEU A 226 -0.14 11.56 25.43
CA LEU A 226 0.52 10.58 26.30
C LEU A 226 0.93 11.18 27.65
N GLN A 227 1.36 12.45 27.67
CA GLN A 227 1.64 13.16 28.91
C GLN A 227 0.36 13.35 29.72
N THR A 228 -0.72 13.84 29.11
CA THR A 228 -2.02 13.99 29.80
C THR A 228 -2.54 12.65 30.30
N PHE A 229 -2.37 11.56 29.55
CA PHE A 229 -2.74 10.21 30.01
C PHE A 229 -1.96 9.78 31.24
N LYS A 230 -0.66 10.09 31.34
CA LYS A 230 0.11 9.79 32.57
C LYS A 230 -0.44 10.56 33.77
N GLU A 231 -0.81 11.81 33.58
CA GLU A 231 -1.33 12.67 34.65
C GLU A 231 -2.71 12.21 35.17
N VAL A 232 -3.54 11.63 34.30
CA VAL A 232 -4.89 11.11 34.64
C VAL A 232 -4.93 9.62 34.96
N ALA A 233 -3.91 8.83 34.56
CA ALA A 233 -3.85 7.39 34.78
C ALA A 233 -3.70 7.02 36.27
N ASP A 234 -3.13 7.92 37.07
CA ASP A 234 -2.94 7.72 38.50
C ASP A 234 -4.29 7.81 39.23
N LEU A 235 -4.72 6.69 39.79
CA LEU A 235 -5.80 6.67 40.78
C LEU A 235 -5.33 7.34 42.07
N ASP A 236 -6.25 8.02 42.75
CA ASP A 236 -5.96 8.59 44.06
C ASP A 236 -5.77 7.49 45.14
N GLU A 237 -5.42 7.89 46.36
CA GLU A 237 -5.23 6.98 47.50
C GLU A 237 -6.48 6.14 47.83
N ASN A 238 -7.66 6.55 47.35
CA ASN A 238 -8.92 5.86 47.54
C ASN A 238 -9.34 5.04 46.30
N GLY A 239 -8.46 4.90 45.29
CA GLY A 239 -8.73 4.18 44.05
C GLY A 239 -9.67 4.90 43.10
N LYS A 240 -9.90 6.22 43.26
CA LYS A 240 -10.75 7.01 42.37
C LYS A 240 -9.91 7.67 41.27
N PRO A 241 -10.40 7.68 40.02
CA PRO A 241 -9.72 8.39 38.96
C PRO A 241 -9.78 9.90 39.20
N ARG A 242 -8.71 10.59 38.82
CA ARG A 242 -8.69 12.05 38.74
C ARG A 242 -9.70 12.55 37.70
N ASP A 243 -10.10 13.82 37.80
CA ASP A 243 -10.97 14.41 36.80
C ASP A 243 -10.26 14.49 35.44
N ILE A 244 -10.92 13.97 34.42
CA ILE A 244 -10.36 13.82 33.07
C ILE A 244 -10.84 15.01 32.23
N PRO A 245 -9.96 15.78 31.58
CA PRO A 245 -10.42 16.89 30.75
C PRO A 245 -11.39 16.41 29.65
N ARG A 246 -12.55 17.08 29.53
CA ARG A 246 -13.55 16.75 28.49
C ARG A 246 -12.95 16.79 27.09
N ASP A 247 -12.04 17.72 26.86
CA ASP A 247 -11.40 18.01 25.59
C ASP A 247 -10.04 17.30 25.42
N ILE A 248 -9.75 16.27 26.22
CA ILE A 248 -8.48 15.54 26.15
C ILE A 248 -8.14 15.07 24.73
N PHE A 249 -9.11 14.59 23.96
CA PHE A 249 -8.93 14.13 22.58
C PHE A 249 -9.05 15.22 21.51
N LEU A 250 -9.43 16.45 21.87
CA LEU A 250 -9.74 17.51 20.91
C LEU A 250 -8.59 17.83 19.94
N PRO A 251 -7.31 17.83 20.35
CA PRO A 251 -6.20 18.06 19.41
C PRO A 251 -6.11 16.96 18.34
N ALA A 252 -6.15 15.68 18.72
CA ALA A 252 -6.09 14.58 17.74
C ALA A 252 -7.37 14.49 16.91
N HIS A 253 -8.53 14.78 17.50
CA HIS A 253 -9.81 14.85 16.79
C HIS A 253 -9.79 15.86 15.63
N ARG A 254 -9.19 17.04 15.83
CA ARG A 254 -9.02 18.03 14.75
C ARG A 254 -8.12 17.51 13.64
N GLU A 255 -6.99 16.92 13.98
CA GLU A 255 -6.05 16.32 13.02
C GLU A 255 -6.72 15.20 12.20
N THR A 256 -7.51 14.33 12.84
CA THR A 256 -8.24 13.28 12.14
C THR A 256 -9.39 13.83 11.30
N GLY A 257 -10.07 14.89 11.75
CA GLY A 257 -11.10 15.57 10.97
C GLY A 257 -10.55 16.12 9.65
N GLU A 258 -9.43 16.83 9.70
CA GLU A 258 -8.77 17.36 8.50
C GLU A 258 -8.26 16.24 7.56
N GLN A 259 -7.85 15.11 8.12
CA GLN A 259 -7.51 13.92 7.32
C GLN A 259 -8.75 13.32 6.64
N LEU A 260 -9.88 13.23 7.35
CA LEU A 260 -11.14 12.74 6.81
C LEU A 260 -11.70 13.66 5.72
N ASP A 261 -11.58 14.98 5.87
CA ASP A 261 -11.98 15.93 4.81
C ASP A 261 -11.18 15.70 3.51
N ARG A 262 -9.87 15.45 3.64
CA ARG A 262 -9.02 15.11 2.48
C ARG A 262 -9.42 13.77 1.86
N LEU A 263 -9.66 12.75 2.69
CA LEU A 263 -10.12 11.44 2.22
C LEU A 263 -11.49 11.52 1.56
N LEU A 264 -12.40 12.35 2.08
CA LEU A 264 -13.72 12.58 1.52
C LEU A 264 -13.61 13.20 0.14
N ASN A 265 -12.74 14.19 -0.05
CA ASN A 265 -12.50 14.78 -1.37
C ASN A 265 -11.93 13.74 -2.37
N ILE A 266 -11.00 12.88 -1.94
CA ILE A 266 -10.48 11.80 -2.80
C ILE A 266 -11.58 10.80 -3.15
N TRP A 267 -12.41 10.42 -2.18
CA TRP A 267 -13.52 9.48 -2.39
C TRP A 267 -14.54 10.05 -3.37
N ARG A 268 -14.85 11.36 -3.28
CA ARG A 268 -15.77 12.05 -4.20
C ARG A 268 -15.35 11.95 -5.66
N ASP A 269 -14.05 11.88 -5.94
CA ASP A 269 -13.54 11.72 -7.30
C ASP A 269 -13.65 10.27 -7.81
N THR A 270 -14.00 9.31 -6.97
CA THR A 270 -14.25 7.92 -7.38
C THR A 270 -15.63 7.77 -8.05
N PRO A 271 -15.83 6.76 -8.92
CA PRO A 271 -17.15 6.53 -9.53
C PRO A 271 -18.29 6.31 -8.52
N ILE A 272 -17.98 5.73 -7.35
CA ILE A 272 -18.96 5.56 -6.27
C ILE A 272 -19.24 6.91 -5.61
N GLY A 273 -18.19 7.64 -5.20
CA GLY A 273 -18.37 8.96 -4.59
C GLY A 273 -19.10 9.96 -5.50
N GLN A 274 -18.81 9.98 -6.80
CA GLN A 274 -19.53 10.80 -7.78
C GLN A 274 -21.02 10.43 -7.85
N ARG A 275 -21.35 9.14 -7.81
CA ARG A 275 -22.74 8.66 -7.82
C ARG A 275 -23.48 9.08 -6.55
N GLU A 276 -22.86 8.86 -5.38
CA GLU A 276 -23.46 9.12 -4.08
C GLU A 276 -23.57 10.61 -3.77
N THR A 277 -22.68 11.45 -4.31
CA THR A 277 -22.69 12.90 -4.06
C THR A 277 -23.45 13.71 -5.10
N ARG A 278 -23.82 13.13 -6.25
CA ARG A 278 -24.55 13.83 -7.32
C ARG A 278 -25.93 14.32 -6.87
N ASP A 279 -26.59 13.54 -6.04
CA ASP A 279 -27.98 13.79 -5.58
C ASP A 279 -28.02 14.52 -4.23
N LEU A 280 -26.87 14.77 -3.61
CA LEU A 280 -26.83 15.55 -2.40
C LEU A 280 -27.09 17.02 -2.73
N PRO A 281 -28.00 17.70 -2.01
CA PRO A 281 -28.24 19.11 -2.23
C PRO A 281 -26.91 19.85 -2.08
N LEU A 282 -26.53 20.63 -3.09
CA LEU A 282 -25.43 21.58 -3.00
C LEU A 282 -25.84 22.60 -1.91
N MET A 283 -25.39 22.38 -0.67
CA MET A 283 -25.65 23.25 0.48
C MET A 283 -24.72 24.45 0.46
#